data_AF-A0A2N6PU95-F1
#
_entry.id   AF-A0A2N6PU95-F1
#
_cell.length_a   1.000
_cell.length_b   1.000
_cell.length_c   1.000
_cell.angle_alpha   90.00
_cell.angle_beta   90.00
_cell.angle_gamma   90.00
#
_symmetry.space_group_name_H-M   'P 1'
#
loop_
_entity.id
_entity.type
_entity.pdbx_description
1 polymer ?
#
loop_
_entity_poly.entity_id
_entity_poly.type
_entity_poly.pdbx_seq_one_letter_code
_entity_poly.pdbx_strand_id
1 'polypeptide(L)'
;MPSSDRIRETLSSAEAVDRLAALEHERWAHWQRYVHDQCERRADGSLVIPAELAERWESQIATPYAELSPEERASDREQVHKYLPTVIDILS
;
A
#
# COMPACT_ATOMS: atom_id res chain seq x y z
N MET A 1 -26.10 12.50 8.39
CA MET A 1 -24.93 12.28 7.51
C MET A 1 -24.20 13.61 7.40
N PRO A 2 -22.88 13.68 7.64
CA PRO A 2 -22.13 14.90 7.39
C PRO A 2 -22.25 15.29 5.91
N SER A 3 -22.28 16.60 5.63
CA SER A 3 -22.19 17.10 4.25
C SER A 3 -20.89 16.59 3.62
N SER A 4 -20.91 16.32 2.32
CA SER A 4 -19.71 15.99 1.54
C SER A 4 -18.58 17.01 1.77
N ASP A 5 -18.93 18.28 1.98
CA ASP A 5 -17.97 19.34 2.26
C ASP A 5 -17.30 19.20 3.63
N ARG A 6 -18.05 18.76 4.66
CA ARG A 6 -17.49 18.50 6.00
C ARG A 6 -16.54 17.31 5.96
N ILE A 7 -16.89 16.23 5.24
CA ILE A 7 -16.01 15.07 5.05
C ILE A 7 -14.70 15.51 4.38
N ARG A 8 -14.81 16.32 3.31
CA ARG A 8 -13.64 16.85 2.58
C ARG A 8 -12.76 17.70 3.50
N GLU A 9 -13.35 18.62 4.25
CA GLU A 9 -12.62 19.49 5.18
C GLU A 9 -11.88 18.67 6.24
N THR A 10 -12.55 17.70 6.87
CA THR A 10 -11.94 16.82 7.87
C THR A 10 -10.77 16.02 7.30
N LEU A 11 -10.95 15.34 6.16
CA LEU A 11 -9.90 14.52 5.53
C LEU A 11 -8.76 15.36 4.93
N SER A 12 -8.99 16.63 4.65
CA SER A 12 -7.98 17.56 4.10
C SER A 12 -7.28 18.39 5.18
N SER A 13 -7.65 18.22 6.45
CA SER A 13 -6.96 18.86 7.56
C SER A 13 -5.50 18.38 7.67
N ALA A 14 -4.60 19.24 8.14
CA ALA A 14 -3.18 18.87 8.28
C ALA A 14 -2.99 17.63 9.17
N GLU A 15 -3.76 17.53 10.25
CA GLU A 15 -3.73 16.38 11.16
C GLU A 15 -4.18 15.09 10.46
N ALA A 16 -5.29 15.11 9.72
CA ALA A 16 -5.74 13.93 8.98
C ALA A 16 -4.72 13.53 7.90
N VAL A 17 -4.18 14.50 7.16
CA VAL A 17 -3.17 14.24 6.12
C VAL A 17 -1.90 13.63 6.73
N ASP A 18 -1.39 14.15 7.85
CA ASP A 18 -0.20 13.60 8.51
C ASP A 18 -0.44 12.17 9.02
N ARG A 19 -1.61 11.90 9.61
CA ARG A 19 -1.98 10.55 10.06
C ARG A 19 -2.06 9.57 8.89
N LEU A 20 -2.66 9.97 7.77
CA LEU A 20 -2.75 9.15 6.56
C LEU A 20 -1.37 8.97 5.90
N ALA A 21 -0.54 10.01 5.87
CA ALA A 21 0.83 9.93 5.35
C ALA A 21 1.71 8.98 6.17
N ALA A 22 1.54 8.94 7.50
CA ALA A 22 2.24 7.98 8.35
C ALA A 22 1.88 6.52 7.99
N LEU A 23 0.60 6.26 7.73
CA LEU A 23 0.12 4.94 7.28
C LEU A 23 0.64 4.57 5.89
N GLU A 24 0.64 5.52 4.95
CA GLU A 24 1.22 5.33 3.62
C GLU A 24 2.71 5.01 3.70
N HIS A 25 3.46 5.70 4.57
CA HIS A 25 4.87 5.42 4.81
C HIS A 25 5.09 4.03 5.40
N GLU A 26 4.29 3.61 6.39
CA GLU A 26 4.37 2.27 6.95
C GLU A 26 4.10 1.18 5.90
N ARG A 27 3.07 1.38 5.05
CA ARG A 27 2.73 0.46 3.96
C ARG A 27 3.87 0.37 2.94
N TRP A 28 4.41 1.52 2.52
CA TRP A 28 5.57 1.58 1.62
C TRP A 28 6.78 0.84 2.23
N ALA A 29 7.11 1.13 3.49
CA ALA A 29 8.26 0.52 4.15
C ALA A 29 8.10 -1.00 4.32
N HIS A 30 6.87 -1.48 4.59
CA HIS A 30 6.57 -2.90 4.63
C HIS A 30 6.81 -3.58 3.28
N TRP A 31 6.26 -3.03 2.19
CA TRP A 31 6.47 -3.57 0.85
C TRP A 31 7.92 -3.51 0.39
N GLN A 32 8.64 -2.43 0.69
CA GLN A 32 10.07 -2.31 0.40
C GLN A 32 10.88 -3.39 1.14
N ARG A 33 10.60 -3.62 2.43
CA ARG A 33 11.25 -4.70 3.18
C ARG A 33 10.94 -6.07 2.57
N TYR A 34 9.68 -6.33 2.20
CA TYR A 34 9.31 -7.58 1.54
C TYR A 34 10.07 -7.78 0.23
N VAL A 35 10.10 -6.80 -0.67
CA VAL A 35 10.85 -6.87 -1.93
C VAL A 35 12.33 -7.11 -1.66
N HIS A 36 12.94 -6.38 -0.73
CA HIS A 36 14.35 -6.53 -0.39
C HIS A 36 14.69 -7.91 0.21
N ASP A 37 13.77 -8.49 0.98
CA ASP A 37 13.91 -9.84 1.56
C ASP A 37 13.91 -10.94 0.49
N GLN A 38 13.25 -10.69 -0.65
CA GLN A 38 13.27 -11.59 -1.80
C GLN A 38 14.49 -11.41 -2.72
N CYS A 39 15.32 -10.37 -2.49
CA CYS A 39 16.48 -10.08 -3.33
C CYS A 39 17.73 -10.82 -2.86
N GLU A 40 18.61 -11.17 -3.80
CA GLU A 40 19.98 -11.56 -3.49
C GLU A 40 20.82 -10.31 -3.22
N ARG A 41 21.37 -10.20 -2.01
CA ARG A 41 22.30 -9.12 -1.65
C ARG A 41 23.71 -9.44 -2.12
N ARG A 42 24.29 -8.56 -2.94
CA ARG A 42 25.67 -8.67 -3.44
C ARG A 42 26.67 -8.02 -2.48
N ALA A 43 27.95 -8.29 -2.71
CA ALA A 43 29.04 -7.79 -1.87
C ALA A 43 29.17 -6.26 -1.85
N ASP A 44 28.76 -5.58 -2.93
CA ASP A 44 28.72 -4.11 -3.03
C ASP A 44 27.47 -3.48 -2.41
N GLY A 45 26.60 -4.31 -1.81
CA GLY A 45 25.34 -3.88 -1.20
C GLY A 45 24.17 -3.79 -2.17
N SER A 46 24.37 -4.00 -3.47
CA SER A 46 23.28 -4.05 -4.45
C SER A 46 22.34 -5.23 -4.18
N LEU A 47 21.09 -5.06 -4.59
CA LEU A 47 20.05 -6.08 -4.50
C LEU A 47 19.70 -6.56 -5.91
N VAL A 48 19.80 -7.86 -6.14
CA VAL A 48 19.40 -8.49 -7.40
C VAL A 48 18.10 -9.24 -7.18
N ILE A 49 17.04 -8.79 -7.86
CA ILE A 49 15.74 -9.46 -7.85
C ILE A 49 15.84 -10.71 -8.74
N PRO A 50 15.42 -11.90 -8.27
CA PRO A 50 15.28 -13.09 -9.12
C PRO A 50 14.38 -12.81 -10.32
N ALA A 51 14.75 -13.29 -11.50
CA ALA A 51 14.07 -12.95 -12.76
C ALA A 51 12.59 -13.33 -12.74
N GLU A 52 12.25 -14.48 -12.16
CA GLU A 52 10.89 -14.98 -12.00
C GLU A 52 10.02 -14.07 -11.11
N LEU A 53 10.60 -13.44 -10.09
CA LEU A 53 9.89 -12.50 -9.24
C LEU A 53 9.71 -11.15 -9.92
N ALA A 54 10.74 -10.68 -10.63
CA ALA A 54 10.64 -9.48 -11.44
C ALA A 54 9.54 -9.61 -12.51
N GLU A 55 9.54 -10.70 -13.28
CA GLU A 55 8.50 -10.97 -14.29
C GLU A 55 7.10 -11.04 -13.68
N ARG A 56 6.96 -11.76 -12.56
CA ARG A 56 5.68 -11.86 -11.85
C ARG A 56 5.17 -10.50 -11.40
N TRP A 57 6.01 -9.69 -10.74
CA TRP A 57 5.60 -8.39 -10.24
C TRP A 57 5.30 -7.40 -11.38
N GLU A 58 6.07 -7.41 -12.46
CA GLU A 58 5.77 -6.62 -13.66
C GLU A 58 4.40 -6.99 -14.25
N SER A 59 4.09 -8.29 -14.34
CA SER A 59 2.76 -8.74 -14.77
C SER A 59 1.65 -8.25 -13.84
N GLN A 60 1.85 -8.32 -12.52
CA GLN A 60 0.87 -7.83 -11.54
C GLN A 60 0.67 -6.31 -11.63
N ILE A 61 1.75 -5.55 -11.79
CA ILE A 61 1.73 -4.09 -11.95
C ILE A 61 0.98 -3.70 -13.23
N ALA A 62 1.17 -4.43 -14.32
CA ALA A 62 0.50 -4.19 -15.59
C ALA A 62 -0.98 -4.63 -15.60
N THR A 63 -1.41 -5.45 -14.65
CA THR A 63 -2.76 -6.02 -14.60
C THR A 63 -3.70 -5.10 -13.81
N PRO A 64 -4.80 -4.61 -14.41
CA PRO A 64 -5.80 -3.84 -13.67
C PRO A 64 -6.37 -4.64 -12.49
N TYR A 65 -6.67 -3.98 -11.37
CA TYR A 65 -7.22 -4.65 -10.18
C TYR A 65 -8.45 -5.54 -10.46
N ALA A 66 -9.30 -5.15 -11.42
CA ALA A 66 -10.47 -5.93 -11.79
C ALA A 66 -10.12 -7.30 -12.43
N GLU A 67 -8.95 -7.40 -13.03
CA GLU A 67 -8.42 -8.57 -13.76
C GLU A 67 -7.46 -9.41 -12.93
N LEU A 68 -7.03 -8.92 -11.76
CA LEU A 68 -6.24 -9.69 -10.79
C LEU A 68 -6.98 -10.95 -10.31
N SER A 69 -6.20 -11.95 -9.92
CA SER A 69 -6.74 -13.18 -9.33
C SER A 69 -7.51 -12.87 -8.03
N PRO A 70 -8.44 -13.75 -7.59
CA PRO A 70 -9.09 -13.61 -6.29
C PRO A 70 -8.09 -13.47 -5.12
N GLU A 71 -6.99 -14.20 -5.16
CA GLU A 71 -5.94 -14.20 -4.13
C GLU A 71 -5.15 -12.89 -4.12
N GLU A 72 -4.80 -12.37 -5.31
CA GLU A 72 -4.10 -11.08 -5.44
C GLU A 72 -4.97 -9.93 -4.92
N ARG A 73 -6.24 -9.89 -5.33
CA ARG A 73 -7.20 -8.90 -4.80
C ARG A 73 -7.45 -9.05 -3.31
N ALA A 74 -7.38 -10.27 -2.78
CA ALA A 74 -7.52 -10.49 -1.34
C ALA A 74 -6.35 -9.86 -0.58
N SER A 75 -5.13 -9.93 -1.11
CA SER A 75 -3.96 -9.26 -0.54
C SER A 75 -4.14 -7.73 -0.53
N ASP A 76 -4.61 -7.14 -1.62
CA ASP A 76 -4.89 -5.70 -1.69
C ASP A 76 -5.94 -5.27 -0.66
N ARG A 77 -7.03 -6.04 -0.52
CA ARG A 77 -8.08 -5.76 0.48
C ARG A 77 -7.57 -5.88 1.91
N GLU A 78 -6.68 -6.84 2.19
CA GLU A 78 -6.06 -6.95 3.50
C GLU A 78 -5.28 -5.68 3.86
N GLN A 79 -4.57 -5.08 2.89
CA GLN A 79 -3.91 -3.79 3.10
C GLN A 79 -4.91 -2.67 3.41
N VAL A 80 -6.07 -2.64 2.73
CA VAL A 80 -7.15 -1.68 3.02
C VAL A 80 -7.68 -1.85 4.44
N HIS A 81 -7.92 -3.09 4.88
CA HIS A 81 -8.46 -3.37 6.21
C HIS A 81 -7.54 -2.91 7.35
N LYS A 82 -6.23 -2.77 7.10
CA LYS A 82 -5.28 -2.26 8.11
C LYS A 82 -5.46 -0.78 8.40
N TYR A 83 -5.75 0.05 7.38
CA TYR A 83 -5.87 1.50 7.57
C TYR A 83 -7.31 2.01 7.63
N LEU A 84 -8.30 1.23 7.17
CA LEU A 84 -9.71 1.63 7.19
C LEU A 84 -10.22 2.08 8.57
N PRO A 85 -9.85 1.44 9.70
CA PRO A 85 -10.24 1.92 11.02
C PRO A 85 -9.77 3.35 11.32
N THR A 86 -8.60 3.76 10.82
CA THR A 86 -8.09 5.13 10.99
C THR A 86 -8.91 6.13 10.18
N VAL A 87 -9.33 5.78 8.97
CA VAL A 87 -10.23 6.63 8.16
C VAL A 87 -11.57 6.81 8.87
N ILE A 88 -12.12 5.75 9.45
CA ILE A 88 -13.38 5.79 10.22
C ILE A 88 -13.21 6.68 11.46
N ASP A 89 -12.10 6.53 12.19
CA ASP A 89 -11.78 7.34 13.37
C ASP A 89 -11.68 8.85 13.03
N ILE A 90 -10.98 9.20 11.94
CA ILE A 90 -10.88 10.59 11.48
C ILE A 90 -12.26 11.20 11.16
N LEU A 91 -13.21 10.39 10.70
CA LEU A 91 -14.55 10.83 10.29
C LEU A 91 -15.62 10.78 11.39
N SER A 92 -15.31 10.18 12.53
CA SER A 92 -16.25 10.02 13.66
C SER A 92 -16.37 11.29 14.48
#